data_AF-A0A2E4HW45-F1
#
_entry.id   AF-A0A2E4HW45-F1
#
_cell.length_a   1.000
_cell.length_b   1.000
_cell.length_c   1.000
_cell.angle_alpha   90.00
_cell.angle_beta   90.00
_cell.angle_gamma   90.00
#
_symmetry.space_group_name_H-M   'P 1'
#
loop_
_entity.id
_entity.type
_entity.pdbx_description
1 polymer ?
#
loop_
_entity_poly.entity_id
_entity_poly.type
_entity_poly.pdbx_seq_one_letter_code
_entity_poly.pdbx_strand_id
1 'polypeptide(L)'
;MSWIAFFSLVLHSLLVSALTSFGNNYLVRGWIIASLIEPDVPLVSCIMQSNFRSTCHIMFGSFALTCFLTASIHMAVAQDLVRLGNRAAEAAYALDEIMGIPDGTIPDSLFKDSRCIAVIPGVVKVGLIVGGQHGRGLISCRVGDGWSRPSFISIAAGSLGLQIGAQATDFVLVVVGDATARMLSSHYIVLGGDASISAGPVGHTVEVVADATRASEIYSYSRSRGLFVGLSLEGASLRVDEDANKSVYYDAVDANDLLFKLDGSVPAEVAPFLRALQRHDPAGM
;
A
#
# COMPACT_ATOMS: atom_id res chain seq x y z
N MET A 1 -16.11 12.38 -8.18
CA MET A 1 -17.12 11.29 -8.09
C MET A 1 -16.66 10.16 -9.00
N SER A 2 -16.25 9.03 -8.42
CA SER A 2 -15.69 7.89 -9.15
C SER A 2 -16.69 7.33 -10.17
N TRP A 3 -16.20 6.94 -11.36
CA TRP A 3 -16.99 6.21 -12.36
C TRP A 3 -17.69 4.98 -11.76
N ILE A 4 -17.14 4.41 -10.69
CA ILE A 4 -17.71 3.28 -9.95
C ILE A 4 -18.94 3.69 -9.13
N ALA A 5 -18.94 4.89 -8.53
CA ALA A 5 -20.11 5.44 -7.84
C ALA A 5 -21.22 5.79 -8.83
N PHE A 6 -20.86 6.28 -10.03
CA PHE A 6 -21.81 6.52 -11.11
C PHE A 6 -22.40 5.20 -11.63
N PHE A 7 -21.59 4.16 -11.80
CA PHE A 7 -22.07 2.85 -12.21
C PHE A 7 -22.94 2.19 -11.15
N SER A 8 -22.63 2.36 -9.86
CA SER A 8 -23.44 1.87 -8.75
C SER A 8 -24.79 2.58 -8.66
N LEU A 9 -24.83 3.91 -8.86
CA LEU A 9 -26.05 4.70 -8.93
C LEU A 9 -26.89 4.36 -10.16
N VAL A 10 -26.27 4.17 -11.33
CA VAL A 10 -26.95 3.73 -12.55
C VAL A 10 -27.48 2.31 -12.40
N LEU A 11 -26.71 1.40 -11.78
CA LEU A 11 -27.15 0.03 -11.50
C LEU A 11 -28.29 0.00 -10.47
N HIS A 12 -28.25 0.87 -9.44
CA HIS A 12 -29.34 1.04 -8.49
C HIS A 12 -30.58 1.63 -9.16
N SER A 13 -30.44 2.66 -9.99
CA SER A 13 -31.55 3.24 -10.76
C SER A 13 -32.11 2.27 -11.79
N LEU A 14 -31.29 1.41 -12.39
CA LEU A 14 -31.74 0.34 -13.29
C LEU A 14 -32.41 -0.80 -12.53
N LEU A 15 -31.94 -1.15 -11.32
CA LEU A 15 -32.59 -2.12 -10.44
C LEU A 15 -33.93 -1.59 -9.92
N VAL A 16 -33.98 -0.34 -9.49
CA VAL A 16 -35.22 0.33 -9.07
C VAL A 16 -36.15 0.49 -10.27
N SER A 17 -35.65 0.81 -11.47
CA SER A 17 -36.45 0.87 -12.71
C SER A 17 -36.92 -0.51 -13.16
N ALA A 18 -36.13 -1.57 -12.95
CA ALA A 18 -36.54 -2.95 -13.23
C ALA A 18 -37.60 -3.43 -12.22
N LEU A 19 -37.48 -3.04 -10.94
CA LEU A 19 -38.46 -3.31 -9.90
C LEU A 19 -39.76 -2.51 -10.09
N THR A 20 -39.69 -1.25 -10.53
CA THR A 20 -40.88 -0.44 -10.86
C THR A 20 -41.49 -0.82 -12.22
N SER A 21 -40.68 -1.27 -13.18
CA SER A 21 -41.16 -1.85 -14.45
C SER A 21 -41.83 -3.21 -14.24
N PHE A 22 -41.44 -4.00 -13.24
CA PHE A 22 -42.18 -5.19 -12.83
C PHE A 22 -43.50 -4.87 -12.12
N GLY A 23 -43.58 -3.69 -11.49
CA GLY A 23 -44.79 -3.16 -10.87
C GLY A 23 -45.81 -2.57 -11.84
N ASN A 24 -45.46 -2.33 -13.10
CA ASN A 24 -46.34 -1.65 -14.04
C ASN A 24 -46.51 -2.43 -15.35
N ASN A 25 -47.73 -2.92 -15.55
CA ASN A 25 -48.27 -3.49 -16.79
C ASN A 25 -47.73 -4.85 -17.22
N TYR A 26 -48.33 -5.92 -16.71
CA TYR A 26 -48.87 -7.10 -17.43
C TYR A 26 -49.43 -8.09 -16.38
N LEU A 27 -48.75 -8.20 -15.24
CA LEU A 27 -49.15 -9.09 -14.13
C LEU A 27 -50.33 -8.54 -13.31
N VAL A 28 -50.34 -7.22 -13.01
CA VAL A 28 -51.46 -6.59 -12.28
C VAL A 28 -52.72 -6.51 -13.15
N ARG A 29 -52.57 -6.20 -14.45
CA ARG A 29 -53.69 -6.23 -15.41
C ARG A 29 -54.21 -7.66 -15.63
N GLY A 30 -53.34 -8.66 -15.66
CA GLY A 30 -53.72 -10.07 -15.69
C GLY A 30 -54.51 -10.50 -14.44
N TRP A 31 -54.12 -10.01 -13.26
CA TRP A 31 -54.82 -10.30 -11.99
C TRP A 31 -56.21 -9.65 -11.91
N ILE A 32 -56.37 -8.43 -12.45
CA ILE A 32 -57.66 -7.73 -12.50
C ILE A 32 -58.61 -8.33 -13.56
N ILE A 33 -58.10 -8.83 -14.70
CA ILE A 33 -58.93 -9.52 -15.68
C ILE A 33 -59.30 -10.93 -15.19
N ALA A 34 -58.38 -11.63 -14.50
CA ALA A 34 -58.64 -12.95 -13.91
C ALA A 34 -59.62 -12.94 -12.74
N SER A 35 -59.90 -11.78 -12.14
CA SER A 35 -60.89 -11.62 -11.05
C SER A 35 -62.31 -11.29 -11.53
N LEU A 36 -62.51 -11.10 -12.85
CA LEU A 36 -63.82 -10.85 -13.48
C LEU A 36 -64.38 -12.07 -14.25
N ILE A 37 -63.69 -13.20 -14.20
CA ILE A 37 -64.12 -14.46 -14.83
C ILE A 37 -64.15 -15.52 -13.73
N GLU A 38 -65.35 -16.05 -13.45
CA GLU A 38 -65.58 -17.13 -12.49
C GLU A 38 -64.65 -18.33 -12.78
N PRO A 39 -63.77 -18.71 -11.84
CA PRO A 39 -62.72 -19.70 -12.10
C PRO A 39 -63.20 -21.11 -11.74
N ASP A 40 -64.14 -21.66 -12.49
CA ASP A 40 -64.54 -23.07 -12.35
C ASP A 40 -63.65 -24.03 -13.16
N VAL A 41 -62.43 -23.61 -13.48
CA VAL A 41 -61.42 -24.43 -14.17
C VAL A 41 -60.20 -24.65 -13.27
N PRO A 42 -60.01 -25.85 -12.68
CA PRO A 42 -58.91 -26.15 -11.77
C PRO A 42 -57.51 -26.03 -12.41
N LEU A 43 -57.43 -25.95 -13.75
CA LEU A 43 -56.19 -25.77 -14.49
C LEU A 43 -55.59 -24.36 -14.38
N VAL A 44 -56.41 -23.30 -14.26
CA VAL A 44 -55.91 -21.90 -14.26
C VAL A 44 -55.24 -21.53 -12.93
N SER A 45 -55.78 -22.02 -11.81
CA SER A 45 -55.19 -21.83 -10.47
C SER A 45 -53.81 -22.50 -10.34
N CYS A 46 -53.65 -23.68 -10.95
CA CYS A 46 -52.41 -24.45 -10.92
C CYS A 46 -51.28 -23.78 -11.75
N ILE A 47 -51.61 -23.14 -12.87
CA ILE A 47 -50.64 -22.42 -13.73
C ILE A 47 -50.19 -21.09 -13.09
N MET A 48 -51.06 -20.38 -12.36
CA MET A 48 -50.66 -19.18 -11.63
C MET A 48 -49.76 -19.49 -10.42
N GLN A 49 -50.05 -20.57 -9.67
CA GLN A 49 -49.21 -20.99 -8.54
C GLN A 49 -47.84 -21.53 -8.98
N SER A 50 -47.73 -22.20 -10.13
CA SER A 50 -46.44 -22.71 -10.63
C SER A 50 -45.53 -21.58 -11.12
N ASN A 51 -46.07 -20.57 -11.81
CA ASN A 51 -45.32 -19.40 -12.25
C ASN A 51 -44.84 -18.55 -11.08
N PHE A 52 -45.66 -18.33 -10.04
CA PHE A 52 -45.26 -17.53 -8.89
C PHE A 52 -44.11 -18.19 -8.09
N ARG A 53 -44.13 -19.52 -7.96
CA ARG A 53 -43.06 -20.27 -7.28
C ARG A 53 -41.74 -20.21 -8.07
N SER A 54 -41.79 -20.35 -9.40
CA SER A 54 -40.59 -20.23 -10.26
C SER A 54 -40.03 -18.80 -10.29
N THR A 55 -40.88 -17.78 -10.40
CA THR A 55 -40.44 -16.38 -10.41
C THR A 55 -39.81 -15.98 -9.06
N CYS A 56 -40.34 -16.50 -7.95
CA CYS A 56 -39.78 -16.27 -6.62
C CYS A 56 -38.39 -16.93 -6.46
N HIS A 57 -38.20 -18.18 -6.92
CA HIS A 57 -36.88 -18.84 -6.89
C HIS A 57 -35.84 -18.11 -7.76
N ILE A 58 -36.23 -17.62 -8.95
CA ILE A 58 -35.33 -16.86 -9.84
C ILE A 58 -34.96 -15.50 -9.21
N MET A 59 -35.91 -14.80 -8.58
CA MET A 59 -35.64 -13.54 -7.89
C MET A 59 -34.73 -13.70 -6.67
N PHE A 60 -35.00 -14.69 -5.80
CA PHE A 60 -34.14 -14.98 -4.65
C PHE A 60 -32.74 -15.43 -5.07
N GLY A 61 -32.63 -16.23 -6.13
CA GLY A 61 -31.35 -16.65 -6.70
C GLY A 61 -30.55 -15.46 -7.24
N SER A 62 -31.20 -14.55 -7.98
CA SER A 62 -30.55 -13.35 -8.53
C SER A 62 -30.09 -12.38 -7.45
N PHE A 63 -30.91 -12.15 -6.41
CA PHE A 63 -30.53 -11.29 -5.27
C PHE A 63 -29.37 -11.89 -4.46
N ALA A 64 -29.42 -13.19 -4.17
CA ALA A 64 -28.34 -13.88 -3.47
C ALA A 64 -27.02 -13.85 -4.27
N LEU A 65 -27.07 -14.06 -5.59
CA LEU A 65 -25.90 -13.97 -6.47
C LEU A 65 -25.33 -12.55 -6.50
N THR A 66 -26.18 -11.52 -6.57
CA THR A 66 -25.75 -10.12 -6.58
C THR A 66 -25.12 -9.72 -5.24
N CYS A 67 -25.71 -10.13 -4.12
CA CYS A 67 -25.12 -9.95 -2.78
C CYS A 67 -23.77 -10.68 -2.65
N PHE A 68 -23.63 -11.88 -3.19
CA PHE A 68 -22.39 -12.65 -3.13
C PHE A 68 -21.27 -12.01 -3.95
N LEU A 69 -21.59 -11.54 -5.16
CA LEU A 69 -20.64 -10.85 -6.04
C LEU A 69 -20.20 -9.50 -5.46
N THR A 70 -21.13 -8.73 -4.90
CA THR A 70 -20.80 -7.44 -4.25
C THR A 70 -19.99 -7.64 -2.98
N ALA A 71 -20.30 -8.64 -2.13
CA ALA A 71 -19.50 -8.95 -0.95
C ALA A 71 -18.06 -9.36 -1.29
N SER A 72 -17.87 -10.11 -2.39
CA SER A 72 -16.54 -10.54 -2.84
C SER A 72 -15.63 -9.35 -3.21
N ILE A 73 -16.18 -8.32 -3.85
CA ILE A 73 -15.42 -7.12 -4.24
C ILE A 73 -15.01 -6.31 -3.01
N HIS A 74 -15.90 -6.13 -2.03
CA HIS A 74 -15.58 -5.41 -0.80
C HIS A 74 -14.47 -6.09 0.01
N MET A 75 -14.47 -7.43 0.04
CA MET A 75 -13.42 -8.20 0.72
C MET A 75 -12.04 -8.00 0.06
N ALA A 76 -11.98 -7.96 -1.28
CA ALA A 76 -10.72 -7.77 -2.00
C ALA A 76 -10.07 -6.40 -1.69
N VAL A 77 -10.87 -5.33 -1.62
CA VAL A 77 -10.39 -3.99 -1.26
C VAL A 77 -9.92 -3.94 0.19
N ALA A 78 -10.69 -4.55 1.11
CA ALA A 78 -10.32 -4.61 2.52
C ALA A 78 -9.00 -5.35 2.75
N GLN A 79 -8.74 -6.43 1.99
CA GLN A 79 -7.49 -7.18 2.09
C GLN A 79 -6.26 -6.36 1.64
N ASP A 80 -6.41 -5.50 0.64
CA ASP A 80 -5.30 -4.67 0.17
C ASP A 80 -4.88 -3.63 1.21
N LEU A 81 -5.86 -2.91 1.78
CA LEU A 81 -5.61 -1.94 2.85
C LEU A 81 -4.97 -2.58 4.10
N VAL A 82 -5.44 -3.77 4.50
CA VAL A 82 -4.85 -4.52 5.61
C VAL A 82 -3.39 -4.88 5.31
N ARG A 83 -3.06 -5.30 4.08
CA ARG A 83 -1.67 -5.60 3.68
C ARG A 83 -0.78 -4.37 3.73
N LEU A 84 -1.28 -3.22 3.26
CA LEU A 84 -0.54 -1.95 3.28
C LEU A 84 -0.34 -1.43 4.70
N GLY A 85 -1.34 -1.55 5.57
CA GLY A 85 -1.23 -1.25 7.00
C GLY A 85 -0.21 -2.16 7.71
N ASN A 86 -0.21 -3.47 7.41
CA ASN A 86 0.79 -4.39 7.94
C ASN A 86 2.21 -4.00 7.51
N ARG A 87 2.41 -3.61 6.25
CA ARG A 87 3.73 -3.11 5.79
C ARG A 87 4.17 -1.87 6.59
N ALA A 88 3.26 -0.93 6.85
CA ALA A 88 3.58 0.25 7.64
C ALA A 88 3.95 -0.10 9.09
N ALA A 89 3.25 -1.06 9.68
CA ALA A 89 3.57 -1.58 11.01
C ALA A 89 4.93 -2.32 11.02
N GLU A 90 5.23 -3.14 10.01
CA GLU A 90 6.51 -3.83 9.86
C GLU A 90 7.68 -2.85 9.67
N ALA A 91 7.48 -1.79 8.88
CA ALA A 91 8.47 -0.72 8.72
C ALA A 91 8.71 0.04 10.03
N ALA A 92 7.64 0.34 10.78
CA ALA A 92 7.74 0.94 12.10
C ALA A 92 8.55 0.06 13.06
N TYR A 93 8.25 -1.24 13.08
CA TYR A 93 8.95 -2.22 13.92
C TYR A 93 10.42 -2.38 13.53
N ALA A 94 10.73 -2.45 12.24
CA ALA A 94 12.10 -2.52 11.74
C ALA A 94 12.94 -1.29 12.14
N LEU A 95 12.34 -0.09 12.06
CA LEU A 95 12.98 1.13 12.53
C LEU A 95 13.23 1.08 14.04
N ASP A 96 12.22 0.71 14.83
CA ASP A 96 12.33 0.57 16.28
C ASP A 96 13.43 -0.42 16.68
N GLU A 97 13.53 -1.55 15.97
CA GLU A 97 14.56 -2.55 16.24
C GLU A 97 15.96 -2.05 15.90
N ILE A 98 16.16 -1.33 14.79
CA ILE A 98 17.46 -0.76 14.41
C ILE A 98 17.87 0.36 15.38
N MET A 99 16.94 1.21 15.78
CA MET A 99 17.18 2.26 16.79
C MET A 99 17.38 1.68 18.20
N GLY A 100 17.02 0.42 18.43
CA GLY A 100 17.25 -0.28 19.70
C GLY A 100 18.58 -1.04 19.79
N ILE A 101 19.38 -1.10 18.72
CA ILE A 101 20.65 -1.84 18.71
C ILE A 101 21.72 -1.06 19.47
N PRO A 102 22.29 -1.58 20.58
CA PRO A 102 23.43 -0.94 21.24
C PRO A 102 24.59 -0.77 20.24
N ASP A 103 25.12 0.45 20.11
CA ASP A 103 26.22 0.80 19.20
C ASP A 103 25.96 0.56 17.69
N GLY A 104 24.72 0.28 17.27
CA GLY A 104 24.36 0.03 15.87
C GLY A 104 23.26 0.96 15.33
N THR A 105 22.90 1.99 16.11
CA THR A 105 21.82 2.92 15.79
C THR A 105 22.25 3.97 14.76
N ILE A 106 21.24 4.63 14.19
CA ILE A 106 21.44 5.84 13.41
C ILE A 106 21.80 6.97 14.40
N PRO A 107 22.94 7.66 14.23
CA PRO A 107 23.30 8.76 15.11
C PRO A 107 22.26 9.88 15.08
N ASP A 108 21.96 10.47 16.24
CA ASP A 108 20.97 11.55 16.36
C ASP A 108 21.25 12.72 15.40
N SER A 109 22.52 13.06 15.20
CA SER A 109 22.92 14.10 14.24
C SER A 109 22.53 13.73 12.81
N LEU A 110 22.73 12.48 12.40
CA LEU A 110 22.40 12.01 11.06
C LEU A 110 20.88 11.90 10.87
N PHE A 111 20.15 11.47 11.90
CA PHE A 111 18.68 11.44 11.90
C PHE A 111 18.11 12.86 11.81
N LYS A 112 18.69 13.81 12.56
CA LYS A 112 18.33 15.23 12.52
C LYS A 112 18.56 15.84 11.14
N ASP A 113 19.73 15.61 10.56
CA ASP A 113 20.13 16.19 9.27
C ASP A 113 19.46 15.50 8.07
N SER A 114 18.81 14.37 8.28
CA SER A 114 18.12 13.64 7.22
C SER A 114 16.99 14.46 6.60
N ARG A 115 16.92 14.43 5.27
CA ARG A 115 15.84 14.97 4.45
C ARG A 115 14.70 13.97 4.31
N CYS A 116 15.01 12.69 4.18
CA CYS A 116 14.03 11.61 4.18
C CYS A 116 14.57 10.38 4.89
N ILE A 117 13.67 9.62 5.49
CA ILE A 117 13.97 8.30 6.06
C ILE A 117 13.08 7.28 5.37
N ALA A 118 13.73 6.30 4.74
CA ALA A 118 13.07 5.19 4.08
C ALA A 118 13.34 3.90 4.84
N VAL A 119 12.29 3.12 5.13
CA VAL A 119 12.43 1.85 5.85
C VAL A 119 11.78 0.75 5.04
N ILE A 120 12.57 -0.26 4.72
CA ILE A 120 12.20 -1.35 3.83
C ILE A 120 12.40 -2.65 4.61
N PRO A 121 11.35 -3.13 5.31
CA PRO A 121 11.43 -4.38 6.05
C PRO A 121 11.51 -5.56 5.09
N GLY A 122 12.24 -6.60 5.50
CA GLY A 122 12.23 -7.91 4.87
C GLY A 122 12.61 -7.90 3.39
N VAL A 123 13.58 -7.09 2.98
CA VAL A 123 14.15 -7.17 1.62
C VAL A 123 14.65 -8.58 1.40
N VAL A 124 14.03 -9.27 0.44
CA VAL A 124 14.35 -10.65 0.11
C VAL A 124 15.38 -10.66 -0.99
N LYS A 125 16.51 -11.33 -0.75
CA LYS A 125 17.51 -11.64 -1.78
C LYS A 125 17.50 -13.14 -2.04
N VAL A 126 17.42 -13.52 -3.31
CA VAL A 126 17.46 -14.92 -3.77
C VAL A 126 18.42 -15.02 -4.94
N GLY A 127 19.32 -16.01 -4.93
CA GLY A 127 20.20 -16.26 -6.06
C GLY A 127 21.09 -17.48 -5.90
N LEU A 128 21.60 -17.93 -7.05
CA LEU A 128 22.72 -18.85 -7.18
C LEU A 128 23.56 -18.31 -8.35
N ILE A 129 24.71 -17.68 -8.05
CA ILE A 129 25.60 -16.99 -9.02
C ILE A 129 24.95 -15.73 -9.61
N VAL A 130 23.72 -15.81 -10.09
CA VAL A 130 22.85 -14.71 -10.47
C VAL A 130 21.62 -14.72 -9.57
N GLY A 131 21.23 -13.56 -9.09
CA GLY A 131 20.09 -13.40 -8.20
C GLY A 131 19.41 -12.05 -8.32
N GLY A 132 18.31 -11.90 -7.61
CA GLY A 132 17.60 -10.64 -7.47
C GLY A 132 17.33 -10.33 -6.01
N GLN A 133 17.17 -9.05 -5.72
CA GLN A 133 16.62 -8.58 -4.46
C GLN A 133 15.39 -7.72 -4.70
N HIS A 134 14.38 -7.92 -3.88
CA HIS A 134 13.16 -7.12 -3.92
C HIS A 134 12.65 -6.89 -2.51
N GLY A 135 12.19 -5.67 -2.26
CA GLY A 135 11.56 -5.31 -1.01
C GLY A 135 10.63 -4.13 -1.20
N ARG A 136 9.78 -3.93 -0.20
CA ARG A 136 8.78 -2.87 -0.23
C ARG A 136 8.64 -2.28 1.17
N GLY A 137 8.48 -0.98 1.24
CA GLY A 137 8.60 -0.23 2.47
C GLY A 137 7.86 1.09 2.41
N LEU A 138 8.25 2.00 3.32
CA LEU A 138 7.73 3.35 3.37
C LEU A 138 8.86 4.36 3.46
N ILE A 139 8.59 5.57 2.99
CA ILE A 139 9.47 6.73 3.13
C ILE A 139 8.65 7.92 3.64
N SER A 140 9.25 8.74 4.48
CA SER A 140 8.72 10.05 4.83
C SER A 140 9.87 11.06 4.79
N CYS A 141 9.55 12.29 4.41
CA CYS A 141 10.52 13.37 4.25
C CYS A 141 10.22 14.52 5.22
N ARG A 142 11.24 15.29 5.57
CA ARG A 142 11.08 16.48 6.39
C ARG A 142 10.41 17.59 5.61
N VAL A 143 9.36 18.16 6.20
CA VAL A 143 8.66 19.35 5.71
C VAL A 143 8.45 20.28 6.91
N GLY A 144 9.13 21.44 6.91
CA GLY A 144 9.21 22.29 8.09
C GLY A 144 9.85 21.54 9.27
N ASP A 145 9.23 21.63 10.44
CA ASP A 145 9.69 20.97 11.67
C ASP A 145 9.14 19.54 11.83
N GLY A 146 8.41 19.03 10.83
CA GLY A 146 7.72 17.74 10.91
C GLY A 146 8.05 16.78 9.78
N TRP A 147 7.46 15.61 9.88
CA TRP A 147 7.51 14.55 8.87
C TRP A 147 6.29 14.64 7.95
N SER A 148 6.52 14.44 6.66
CA SER A 148 5.49 14.37 5.63
C SER A 148 4.63 13.12 5.79
N ARG A 149 3.53 13.06 5.04
CA ARG A 149 2.71 11.85 4.94
C ARG A 149 3.56 10.70 4.39
N PRO A 150 3.57 9.51 5.02
CA PRO A 150 4.35 8.39 4.52
C PRO A 150 3.93 7.95 3.11
N SER A 151 4.89 7.79 2.22
CA SER A 151 4.69 7.22 0.89
C SER A 151 5.19 5.77 0.86
N PHE A 152 4.46 4.89 0.19
CA PHE A 152 4.96 3.55 -0.10
C PHE A 152 6.07 3.60 -1.15
N ILE A 153 7.06 2.73 -0.98
CA ILE A 153 8.19 2.58 -1.88
C ILE A 153 8.51 1.10 -2.14
N SER A 154 9.22 0.85 -3.22
CA SER A 154 9.79 -0.45 -3.55
C SER A 154 11.26 -0.32 -3.93
N ILE A 155 12.02 -1.37 -3.61
CA ILE A 155 13.41 -1.51 -4.01
C ILE A 155 13.56 -2.79 -4.85
N ALA A 156 14.35 -2.71 -5.91
CA ALA A 156 14.70 -3.87 -6.72
C ALA A 156 16.13 -3.75 -7.25
N ALA A 157 16.92 -4.83 -7.13
CA ALA A 157 18.25 -4.89 -7.73
C ALA A 157 18.56 -6.27 -8.29
N GLY A 158 19.38 -6.30 -9.33
CA GLY A 158 20.10 -7.51 -9.74
C GLY A 158 21.30 -7.74 -8.82
N SER A 159 21.65 -9.00 -8.62
CA SER A 159 22.87 -9.36 -7.87
C SER A 159 23.67 -10.42 -8.63
N LEU A 160 24.98 -10.24 -8.67
CA LEU A 160 25.94 -11.22 -9.17
C LEU A 160 26.81 -11.64 -7.97
N GLY A 161 26.75 -12.90 -7.55
CA GLY A 161 27.50 -13.34 -6.37
C GLY A 161 27.38 -14.81 -6.00
N LEU A 162 28.39 -15.29 -5.27
CA LEU A 162 28.53 -16.68 -4.78
C LEU A 162 27.61 -17.01 -3.58
N GLN A 163 26.69 -16.11 -3.21
CA GLN A 163 25.73 -16.41 -2.16
C GLN A 163 24.67 -17.38 -2.69
N ILE A 164 24.58 -18.54 -2.05
CA ILE A 164 23.55 -19.54 -2.29
C ILE A 164 22.52 -19.40 -1.17
N GLY A 165 21.28 -19.07 -1.53
CA GLY A 165 20.17 -19.12 -0.58
C GLY A 165 19.20 -17.96 -0.70
N ALA A 166 18.30 -17.91 0.29
CA ALA A 166 17.34 -16.83 0.49
C ALA A 166 17.65 -16.12 1.80
N GLN A 167 17.74 -14.80 1.76
CA GLN A 167 18.00 -13.96 2.93
C GLN A 167 16.95 -12.86 3.00
N ALA A 168 16.52 -12.51 4.22
CA ALA A 168 15.62 -11.40 4.48
C ALA A 168 16.33 -10.40 5.40
N THR A 169 16.39 -9.14 4.96
CA THR A 169 17.10 -8.06 5.64
C THR A 169 16.22 -6.82 5.74
N ASP A 170 16.15 -6.24 6.93
CA ASP A 170 15.50 -4.97 7.14
C ASP A 170 16.51 -3.85 6.85
N PHE A 171 16.13 -2.88 6.03
CA PHE A 171 16.97 -1.73 5.69
C PHE A 171 16.34 -0.41 6.14
N VAL A 172 17.16 0.49 6.67
CA VAL A 172 16.83 1.90 6.89
C VAL A 172 17.79 2.75 6.07
N LEU A 173 17.24 3.52 5.14
CA LEU A 173 17.98 4.46 4.31
C LEU A 173 17.74 5.87 4.82
N VAL A 174 18.82 6.52 5.22
CA VAL A 174 18.83 7.90 5.67
C VAL A 174 19.30 8.78 4.52
N VAL A 175 18.38 9.49 3.90
CA VAL A 175 18.63 10.36 2.76
C VAL A 175 18.92 11.77 3.28
N VAL A 176 20.14 12.26 3.06
CA VAL A 176 20.57 13.62 3.44
C VAL A 176 20.61 14.54 2.22
N GLY A 177 20.78 13.99 1.01
CA GLY A 177 20.81 14.77 -0.23
C GLY A 177 19.45 15.36 -0.60
N ASP A 178 19.34 16.69 -0.66
CA ASP A 178 18.13 17.39 -1.11
C ASP A 178 17.73 17.07 -2.55
N ALA A 179 18.73 16.99 -3.45
CA ALA A 179 18.51 16.64 -4.84
C ALA A 179 17.98 15.20 -4.95
N THR A 180 18.58 14.27 -4.22
CA THR A 180 18.17 12.86 -4.14
C THR A 180 16.74 12.70 -3.64
N ALA A 181 16.36 13.43 -2.58
CA ALA A 181 15.00 13.45 -2.06
C ALA A 181 13.98 13.91 -3.13
N ARG A 182 14.30 14.96 -3.88
CA ARG A 182 13.45 15.46 -4.98
C ARG A 182 13.41 14.53 -6.18
N MET A 183 14.50 13.83 -6.48
CA MET A 183 14.51 12.84 -7.55
C MET A 183 13.56 11.68 -7.22
N LEU A 184 13.57 11.22 -5.97
CA LEU A 184 12.68 10.14 -5.49
C LEU A 184 11.19 10.43 -5.64
N SER A 185 10.77 11.69 -5.51
CA SER A 185 9.37 12.05 -5.71
C SER A 185 8.96 12.16 -7.17
N SER A 186 9.92 12.38 -8.08
CA SER A 186 9.62 12.56 -9.51
C SER A 186 9.74 11.26 -10.31
N HIS A 187 10.73 10.43 -9.96
CA HIS A 187 11.16 9.28 -10.73
C HIS A 187 11.68 8.17 -9.80
N TYR A 188 12.31 7.16 -10.39
CA TYR A 188 13.14 6.23 -9.64
C TYR A 188 14.56 6.77 -9.52
N ILE A 189 15.26 6.33 -8.49
CA ILE A 189 16.71 6.56 -8.36
C ILE A 189 17.44 5.22 -8.38
N VAL A 190 18.63 5.19 -8.95
CA VAL A 190 19.56 4.07 -8.85
C VAL A 190 20.59 4.37 -7.76
N LEU A 191 20.58 3.59 -6.69
CA LEU A 191 21.54 3.73 -5.59
C LEU A 191 22.96 3.41 -6.10
N GLY A 192 23.92 4.28 -5.81
CA GLY A 192 25.29 4.26 -6.33
C GLY A 192 25.47 4.77 -7.77
N GLY A 193 24.39 4.93 -8.53
CA GLY A 193 24.40 5.51 -9.88
C GLY A 193 23.96 6.97 -9.87
N ASP A 194 22.71 7.20 -9.50
CA ASP A 194 22.09 8.54 -9.44
C ASP A 194 22.35 9.24 -8.10
N ALA A 195 22.55 8.45 -7.04
CA ALA A 195 22.82 8.95 -5.69
C ALA A 195 23.89 8.13 -5.00
N SER A 196 24.85 8.79 -4.37
CA SER A 196 25.91 8.08 -3.64
C SER A 196 25.34 7.41 -2.38
N ILE A 197 25.71 6.14 -2.16
CA ILE A 197 25.26 5.35 -1.02
C ILE A 197 26.45 4.79 -0.25
N SER A 198 26.40 4.86 1.08
CA SER A 198 27.38 4.24 1.95
C SER A 198 26.71 3.46 3.07
N ALA A 199 27.41 2.47 3.63
CA ALA A 199 27.02 1.89 4.91
C ALA A 199 27.08 2.98 6.00
N GLY A 200 26.09 2.99 6.88
CA GLY A 200 26.06 3.91 8.01
C GLY A 200 27.17 3.62 9.04
N PRO A 201 27.72 4.63 9.71
CA PRO A 201 28.63 4.41 10.84
C PRO A 201 27.95 3.60 11.95
N VAL A 202 28.71 2.71 12.59
CA VAL A 202 28.29 1.93 13.76
C VAL A 202 29.10 2.39 14.98
N GLY A 203 28.42 2.68 16.09
CA GLY A 203 29.01 2.95 17.40
C GLY A 203 29.13 4.42 17.78
N HIS A 204 29.45 4.65 19.07
CA HIS A 204 29.66 5.99 19.65
C HIS A 204 31.01 6.65 19.28
N THR A 205 31.86 5.95 18.54
CA THR A 205 33.06 6.53 17.93
C THR A 205 32.70 7.10 16.58
N VAL A 206 32.49 8.42 16.54
CA VAL A 206 32.77 9.22 15.35
C VAL A 206 34.29 9.19 15.14
N GLU A 207 34.84 8.00 14.84
CA GLU A 207 36.11 7.94 14.15
C GLU A 207 35.80 8.42 12.74
N VAL A 208 36.12 9.69 12.54
CA VAL A 208 36.28 10.34 11.25
C VAL A 208 36.76 9.28 10.26
N VAL A 209 35.85 8.78 9.42
CA VAL A 209 36.21 7.94 8.30
C VAL A 209 37.03 8.86 7.41
N ALA A 210 38.35 8.75 7.55
CA ALA A 210 39.36 9.46 6.82
C ALA A 210 39.41 8.91 5.39
N ASP A 211 38.32 9.14 4.65
CA ASP A 211 38.23 9.17 3.19
C ASP A 211 36.99 9.95 2.69
N ALA A 212 36.33 10.72 3.58
CA ALA A 212 35.15 11.52 3.29
C ALA A 212 35.46 12.86 2.59
N THR A 213 36.14 12.84 1.43
CA THR A 213 36.18 14.07 0.60
C THR A 213 34.84 14.34 -0.11
N ARG A 214 33.87 13.42 -0.03
CA ARG A 214 32.46 13.66 -0.38
C ARG A 214 31.55 12.94 0.63
N ALA A 215 30.68 13.69 1.30
CA ALA A 215 29.59 13.11 2.09
C ALA A 215 28.64 12.33 1.16
N SER A 216 28.21 11.14 1.59
CA SER A 216 27.24 10.34 0.84
C SER A 216 25.84 10.96 0.95
N GLU A 217 25.07 10.87 -0.13
CA GLU A 217 23.70 11.39 -0.15
C GLU A 217 22.72 10.48 0.57
N ILE A 218 23.03 9.18 0.65
CA ILE A 218 22.25 8.15 1.31
C ILE A 218 23.15 7.29 2.21
N TYR A 219 22.74 7.13 3.47
CA TYR A 219 23.36 6.19 4.41
C TYR A 219 22.43 5.00 4.64
N SER A 220 22.94 3.78 4.49
CA SER A 220 22.18 2.55 4.66
C SER A 220 22.56 1.85 5.96
N TYR A 221 21.55 1.56 6.77
CA TYR A 221 21.62 0.72 7.95
C TYR A 221 20.82 -0.56 7.70
N SER A 222 21.30 -1.69 8.22
CA SER A 222 20.68 -2.98 7.95
C SER A 222 20.70 -3.90 9.15
N ARG A 223 19.62 -4.65 9.33
CA ARG A 223 19.51 -5.75 10.30
C ARG A 223 18.98 -6.99 9.58
N SER A 224 19.78 -8.05 9.52
CA SER A 224 19.40 -9.35 8.97
C SER A 224 19.12 -10.34 10.09
N ARG A 225 18.34 -11.37 9.76
CA ARG A 225 18.05 -12.49 10.65
C ARG A 225 18.99 -13.69 10.42
N GLY A 226 20.27 -13.48 10.08
CA GLY A 226 21.26 -14.55 9.81
C GLY A 226 22.57 -14.10 9.12
N LEU A 227 23.57 -15.00 8.96
CA LEU A 227 24.97 -14.74 8.51
C LEU A 227 25.11 -13.68 7.39
N PHE A 228 25.82 -12.59 7.70
CA PHE A 228 25.86 -11.34 6.95
C PHE A 228 27.20 -11.11 6.23
N VAL A 229 27.24 -11.32 4.90
CA VAL A 229 28.32 -10.84 4.03
C VAL A 229 27.76 -10.55 2.65
N GLY A 230 27.76 -9.30 2.15
CA GLY A 230 27.59 -9.03 0.71
C GLY A 230 26.19 -8.68 0.18
N LEU A 231 25.32 -8.09 1.00
CA LEU A 231 24.11 -7.41 0.52
C LEU A 231 24.44 -5.93 0.23
N SER A 232 24.88 -5.66 -0.99
CA SER A 232 24.99 -4.28 -1.47
C SER A 232 23.64 -3.82 -2.01
N LEU A 233 23.24 -2.60 -1.66
CA LEU A 233 22.14 -1.90 -2.29
C LEU A 233 22.59 -1.11 -3.54
N GLU A 234 23.88 -1.12 -3.84
CA GLU A 234 24.43 -0.49 -5.03
C GLU A 234 23.87 -1.14 -6.31
N GLY A 235 23.43 -0.30 -7.24
CA GLY A 235 22.70 -0.69 -8.45
C GLY A 235 21.20 -0.97 -8.21
N ALA A 236 20.69 -0.85 -6.98
CA ALA A 236 19.26 -1.02 -6.73
C ALA A 236 18.46 0.20 -7.20
N SER A 237 17.35 -0.06 -7.87
CA SER A 237 16.34 0.95 -8.17
C SER A 237 15.42 1.12 -6.97
N LEU A 238 15.28 2.37 -6.51
CA LEU A 238 14.31 2.76 -5.48
C LEU A 238 13.21 3.60 -6.15
N ARG A 239 11.96 3.21 -5.92
CA ARG A 239 10.77 3.77 -6.59
C ARG A 239 9.64 4.03 -5.61
N VAL A 240 8.89 5.09 -5.83
CA VAL A 240 7.58 5.26 -5.19
C VAL A 240 6.59 4.24 -5.74
N ASP A 241 5.83 3.62 -4.84
CA ASP A 241 4.75 2.68 -5.17
C ASP A 241 3.44 3.48 -5.28
N GLU A 242 3.22 4.06 -6.46
CA GLU A 242 2.04 4.89 -6.73
C GLU A 242 0.73 4.13 -6.55
N ASP A 243 0.70 2.84 -6.86
CA ASP A 243 -0.52 2.04 -6.77
C ASP A 243 -0.89 1.81 -5.31
N ALA A 244 0.09 1.47 -4.46
CA ALA A 244 -0.13 1.39 -3.02
C ALA A 244 -0.54 2.74 -2.41
N ASN A 245 0.07 3.84 -2.87
CA ASN A 245 -0.32 5.18 -2.45
C ASN A 245 -1.78 5.50 -2.84
N LYS A 246 -2.19 5.21 -4.08
CA LYS A 246 -3.57 5.40 -4.55
C LYS A 246 -4.56 4.57 -3.73
N SER A 247 -4.21 3.34 -3.36
CA SER A 247 -5.06 2.49 -2.50
C SER A 247 -5.34 3.12 -1.14
N VAL A 248 -4.34 3.76 -0.52
CA VAL A 248 -4.46 4.30 0.86
C VAL A 248 -4.95 5.74 0.90
N TYR A 249 -4.55 6.57 -0.05
CA TYR A 249 -4.89 8.00 -0.06
C TYR A 249 -6.15 8.33 -0.86
N TYR A 250 -6.74 7.36 -1.57
CA TYR A 250 -7.99 7.45 -2.36
C TYR A 250 -8.00 8.46 -3.52
N ASP A 251 -7.09 9.43 -3.52
CA ASP A 251 -6.81 10.36 -4.60
C ASP A 251 -5.54 9.94 -5.35
N ALA A 252 -5.42 10.33 -6.62
CA ALA A 252 -4.16 10.26 -7.36
C ALA A 252 -3.19 11.31 -6.81
N VAL A 253 -2.73 11.09 -5.58
CA VAL A 253 -1.80 11.99 -4.90
C VAL A 253 -0.42 11.78 -5.51
N ASP A 254 0.12 12.85 -6.06
CA ASP A 254 1.48 12.87 -6.59
C ASP A 254 2.48 12.58 -5.46
N ALA A 255 3.56 11.88 -5.78
CA ALA A 255 4.59 11.58 -4.79
C ALA A 255 5.23 12.85 -4.22
N ASN A 256 5.33 13.95 -4.97
CA ASN A 256 5.78 15.24 -4.44
C ASN A 256 4.82 15.77 -3.38
N ASP A 257 3.52 15.56 -3.54
CA ASP A 257 2.52 16.04 -2.58
C ASP A 257 2.52 15.20 -1.30
N LEU A 258 2.88 13.91 -1.38
CA LEU A 258 3.06 13.07 -0.19
C LEU A 258 4.35 13.43 0.55
N LEU A 259 5.44 13.70 -0.18
CA LEU A 259 6.78 13.86 0.39
C LEU A 259 7.13 15.30 0.78
N PHE A 260 6.56 16.30 0.12
CA PHE A 260 6.99 17.70 0.27
C PHE A 260 5.90 18.67 0.71
N LYS A 261 4.71 18.16 1.03
CA LYS A 261 3.62 18.97 1.61
C LYS A 261 3.13 18.36 2.92
N LEU A 262 2.67 19.23 3.81
CA LEU A 262 2.04 18.87 5.10
C LEU A 262 0.51 18.84 5.03
N ASP A 263 -0.08 19.00 3.84
CA ASP A 263 -1.52 19.02 3.67
C ASP A 263 -2.12 17.61 3.60
N GLY A 264 -3.39 17.51 4.01
CA GLY A 264 -4.16 16.27 3.98
C GLY A 264 -4.10 15.45 5.28
N SER A 265 -5.04 14.51 5.40
CA SER A 265 -5.07 13.57 6.53
C SER A 265 -4.02 12.47 6.36
N VAL A 266 -3.48 11.99 7.47
CA VAL A 266 -2.67 10.76 7.54
C VAL A 266 -3.62 9.59 7.80
N PRO A 267 -3.80 8.65 6.87
CA PRO A 267 -4.64 7.47 7.08
C PRO A 267 -4.13 6.59 8.23
N ALA A 268 -5.04 5.86 8.87
CA ALA A 268 -4.71 5.02 10.02
C ALA A 268 -3.71 3.91 9.66
N GLU A 269 -3.72 3.47 8.40
CA GLU A 269 -2.88 2.45 7.81
C GLU A 269 -1.39 2.81 7.90
N VAL A 270 -1.03 4.09 7.69
CA VAL A 270 0.37 4.54 7.68
C VAL A 270 0.81 5.22 8.99
N ALA A 271 -0.14 5.51 9.88
CA ALA A 271 0.12 6.16 11.16
C ALA A 271 1.13 5.44 12.08
N PRO A 272 1.24 4.08 12.12
CA PRO A 272 2.28 3.41 12.89
C PRO A 272 3.70 3.83 12.49
N PHE A 273 3.96 3.94 11.19
CA PHE A 273 5.27 4.32 10.66
C PHE A 273 5.62 5.77 10.99
N LEU A 274 4.68 6.69 10.79
CA LEU A 274 4.88 8.10 11.14
C LEU A 274 5.17 8.29 12.63
N ARG A 275 4.45 7.57 13.50
CA ARG A 275 4.69 7.62 14.95
C ARG A 275 6.05 7.06 15.35
N ALA A 276 6.55 6.04 14.66
CA ALA A 276 7.89 5.51 14.91
C ALA A 276 8.96 6.55 14.54
N LEU A 277 8.83 7.23 13.40
CA LEU A 277 9.72 8.33 13.03
C LEU A 277 9.71 9.46 14.08
N GLN A 278 8.52 9.92 14.48
CA GLN A 278 8.38 10.98 15.48
C GLN A 278 8.96 10.60 16.84
N ARG A 279 8.87 9.33 17.23
CA ARG A 279 9.42 8.84 18.50
C ARG A 279 10.95 8.95 18.56
N HIS A 280 11.60 8.74 17.42
CA HIS A 280 13.06 8.75 17.30
C HIS A 280 13.59 10.08 16.76
N ASP A 281 12.74 11.06 16.48
CA ASP A 281 13.17 12.35 15.96
C ASP A 281 13.71 13.24 17.09
N PRO A 282 15.02 13.53 17.13
CA PRO A 282 15.59 14.40 18.15
C PRO A 282 15.16 15.86 18.01
N ALA A 283 14.60 16.27 16.85
CA ALA A 283 14.12 17.62 16.62
C ALA A 283 12.67 17.86 17.10
N GLY A 284 11.95 16.80 17.46
CA GLY A 284 10.56 16.87 17.94
C GLY A 284 10.39 17.09 19.45
N MET A 285 11.50 17.28 20.18
CA MET A 285 11.54 17.57 21.63
C MET A 285 11.79 19.05 21.92
#